data_AF-A0A381WPH0-F1
#
_entry.id   AF-A0A381WPH0-F1
#
_cell.length_a   1.000
_cell.length_b   1.000
_cell.length_c   1.000
_cell.angle_alpha   90.00
_cell.angle_beta   90.00
_cell.angle_gamma   90.00
#
_symmetry.space_group_name_H-M   'P 1'
#
loop_
_entity.id
_entity.type
_entity.pdbx_description
1 polymer ?
#
loop_
_entity_poly.entity_id
_entity_poly.type
_entity_poly.pdbx_seq_one_letter_code
_entity_poly.pdbx_strand_id
1 'polypeptide(L)' 'MNLQSSLIVAFSKFHSLILHLTGGKFMGKLAGLDMLLLTTVGRKTGKKRYTTLLFKKIDGHYYCAGSFGGSHKAPQ' A
#
# COMPACT_ATOMS: atom_id res chain seq x y z
N MET A 1 -11.46 -14.77 -5.35
CA MET A 1 -10.26 -14.55 -4.51
C MET A 1 -10.22 -15.64 -3.47
N ASN A 2 -9.05 -16.16 -3.13
CA ASN A 2 -8.91 -17.09 -2.00
C ASN A 2 -8.93 -16.32 -0.67
N LEU A 3 -9.04 -17.05 0.45
CA LEU A 3 -9.09 -16.46 1.79
C LEU A 3 -7.89 -15.54 2.08
N GLN A 4 -6.68 -15.97 1.72
CA GLN A 4 -5.45 -15.19 1.87
C GLN A 4 -5.55 -13.83 1.17
N SER A 5 -5.94 -13.81 -0.11
CA SER A 5 -6.07 -12.57 -0.88
C SER A 5 -7.13 -11.65 -0.29
N SER A 6 -8.23 -12.21 0.22
CA SER A 6 -9.29 -11.44 0.88
C SER A 6 -8.78 -10.77 2.16
N LEU A 7 -8.01 -11.49 2.97
CA LEU A 7 -7.39 -10.95 4.19
C LEU A 7 -6.38 -9.84 3.86
N ILE A 8 -5.54 -10.04 2.84
CA ILE A 8 -4.59 -9.00 2.38
C ILE A 8 -5.34 -7.74 1.96
N VAL A 9 -6.42 -7.87 1.17
CA VAL A 9 -7.19 -6.70 0.71
C VAL A 9 -7.90 -6.01 1.87
N ALA A 10 -8.50 -6.77 2.80
CA ALA A 10 -9.17 -6.21 3.97
C ALA A 10 -8.19 -5.41 4.84
N PHE A 11 -7.04 -6.00 5.17
CA PHE A 11 -5.99 -5.34 5.93
C PHE A 11 -5.43 -4.12 5.18
N SER A 12 -5.16 -4.24 3.87
CA SER A 12 -4.62 -3.13 3.07
C SER A 12 -5.55 -1.91 3.06
N LYS A 13 -6.87 -2.12 2.98
CA LYS A 13 -7.87 -1.04 3.05
C LYS A 13 -7.89 -0.38 4.42
N PHE A 14 -7.91 -1.17 5.49
CA PHE A 14 -7.84 -0.67 6.86
C PHE A 14 -6.56 0.16 7.06
N HIS A 15 -5.41 -0.39 6.68
CA HIS A 15 -4.11 0.25 6.86
C HIS A 15 -4.03 1.57 6.08
N SER A 16 -4.49 1.57 4.82
CA SER A 16 -4.55 2.79 3.99
C SER A 16 -5.46 3.85 4.58
N LEU A 17 -6.61 3.45 5.13
CA LEU A 17 -7.53 4.37 5.79
C LEU A 17 -6.88 5.03 7.02
N ILE A 18 -6.22 4.25 7.88
CA ILE A 18 -5.57 4.80 9.08
C ILE A 18 -4.41 5.74 8.72
N LEU A 19 -3.54 5.36 7.79
CA LEU A 19 -2.46 6.26 7.34
C LEU A 19 -3.02 7.56 6.78
N HIS A 20 -4.08 7.47 5.96
CA HIS A 20 -4.68 8.63 5.32
C HIS A 20 -5.30 9.58 6.35
N LEU A 21 -6.15 9.06 7.25
CA LEU A 21 -6.86 9.87 8.24
C LEU A 21 -5.92 10.51 9.27
N THR A 22 -4.80 9.86 9.58
CA THR A 22 -3.88 10.31 10.63
C THR A 22 -2.69 11.10 10.09
N GLY A 23 -2.59 11.29 8.76
CA GLY A 23 -1.43 11.90 8.11
C GLY A 23 -0.13 11.12 8.39
N GLY A 24 -0.22 9.79 8.53
CA GLY A 24 0.91 8.90 8.82
C GLY A 24 1.38 8.87 10.27
N LYS A 25 0.72 9.58 11.20
CA LYS A 25 1.07 9.55 12.64
C LYS A 25 0.86 8.17 13.27
N PHE A 26 -0.12 7.42 12.77
CA PHE A 26 -0.38 6.04 13.20
C PHE A 26 -0.16 5.07 12.04
N MET A 27 0.29 3.86 12.39
CA MET A 27 0.55 2.75 11.45
C MET A 27 1.60 3.05 10.36
N GLY A 28 2.38 4.13 10.48
CA GLY A 28 3.49 4.46 9.58
C GLY A 28 4.65 3.45 9.59
N LYS A 29 4.64 2.51 10.53
CA LYS A 29 5.52 1.34 10.56
C LYS A 29 4.70 0.06 10.71
N LEU A 30 5.13 -1.00 10.03
CA LEU A 30 4.55 -2.33 10.17
C LEU A 30 5.68 -3.36 10.24
N ALA A 31 5.69 -4.20 11.28
CA ALA A 31 6.78 -5.16 11.55
C ALA A 31 8.18 -4.51 11.51
N GLY A 32 8.31 -3.28 12.03
CA GLY A 32 9.56 -2.52 12.04
C GLY A 32 9.94 -1.86 10.71
N LEU A 33 9.15 -2.02 9.65
CA LEU A 33 9.43 -1.50 8.32
C LEU A 33 8.61 -0.24 8.05
N ASP A 34 9.22 0.74 7.40
CA ASP A 34 8.58 2.02 7.07
C ASP A 34 7.56 1.85 5.95
N MET A 35 6.40 2.48 6.16
CA MET A 35 5.26 2.41 5.28
C MET A 35 4.97 3.82 4.74
N LEU A 36 4.63 3.92 3.46
CA LEU A 36 4.12 5.14 2.85
C LEU A 36 2.72 4.91 2.31
N LEU A 37 1.96 6.00 2.14
CA LEU A 37 0.69 5.99 1.45
C LEU A 37 0.91 6.45 -0.01
N LEU A 38 0.91 5.50 -0.94
CA LEU A 38 1.01 5.81 -2.37
C LEU A 38 -0.36 6.27 -2.87
N THR A 39 -0.42 7.46 -3.46
CA THR A 39 -1.61 7.95 -4.16
C THR A 39 -1.42 7.79 -5.66
N THR A 40 -2.31 7.05 -6.32
CA THR A 40 -2.29 6.87 -7.78
C THR A 40 -3.60 7.33 -8.40
N VAL A 41 -3.59 7.57 -9.71
CA VAL A 41 -4.79 7.81 -10.52
C VAL A 41 -5.12 6.52 -11.25
N GLY A 42 -6.29 5.95 -11.00
CA GLY A 42 -6.69 4.68 -11.60
C GLY A 42 -6.81 4.81 -13.12
N ARG A 43 -5.94 4.14 -13.88
CA ARG A 43 -5.81 4.23 -15.34
C ARG A 43 -7.13 4.19 -16.11
N LYS A 44 -8.07 3.34 -15.71
CA LYS A 44 -9.37 3.18 -16.39
C LYS A 44 -10.45 4.14 -15.90
N THR A 45 -10.32 4.64 -14.66
CA THR A 45 -11.42 5.34 -13.97
C THR A 45 -11.14 6.81 -13.67
N GLY A 46 -9.89 7.26 -13.76
CA GLY A 46 -9.46 8.60 -13.34
C GLY A 46 -9.56 8.85 -11.82
N LYS A 47 -10.10 7.91 -11.03
CA LYS A 47 -10.28 8.08 -9.59
C LYS A 47 -8.96 7.96 -8.83
N LYS A 48 -8.79 8.79 -7.80
CA LYS A 48 -7.70 8.64 -6.83
C LYS A 48 -7.80 7.29 -6.12
N ARG A 49 -6.67 6.61 -5.96
CA ARG A 49 -6.51 5.36 -5.20
C ARG A 49 -5.40 5.57 -4.19
N TYR A 50 -5.60 4.98 -3.00
CA TYR A 50 -4.65 5.05 -1.90
C TYR A 50 -4.23 3.64 -1.57
N THR A 51 -2.92 3.39 -1.61
CA THR A 51 -2.33 2.08 -1.35
C THR A 51 -1.16 2.24 -0.39
N THR A 52 -1.27 1.68 0.81
CA THR A 52 -0.13 1.61 1.73
C THR A 52 0.89 0.58 1.24
N LEU A 53 2.15 1.00 1.12
CA LEU A 53 3.26 0.14 0.69
C LEU A 53 4.44 0.28 1.63
N LEU A 54 5.13 -0.84 1.84
CA LEU A 54 6.50 -0.80 2.32
C LEU A 54 7.34 -0.05 1.29
N PHE A 55 8.26 0.77 1.77
CA PHE A 55 9.22 1.43 0.90
C PHE A 55 10.64 1.40 1.47
N LYS A 56 11.60 1.66 0.58
CA LYS A 56 12.95 2.07 0.95
C LYS A 56 13.27 3.41 0.33
N LYS A 57 13.93 4.25 1.12
CA LYS A 57 14.50 5.51 0.65
C LYS A 57 15.99 5.31 0.41
N ILE A 58 16.42 5.49 -0.83
CA ILE A 58 17.82 5.34 -1.26
C ILE A 58 18.12 6.55 -2.16
N ASP A 59 19.18 7.30 -1.84
CA ASP A 59 19.63 8.47 -2.61
C ASP A 59 18.52 9.50 -2.93
N GLY A 60 17.63 9.73 -1.97
CA GLY A 60 16.50 10.66 -2.12
C GLY A 60 15.30 10.10 -2.90
N HIS A 61 15.42 8.93 -3.50
CA HIS A 61 14.35 8.24 -4.21
C HIS A 61 13.59 7.26 -3.31
N TYR A 62 12.31 7.04 -3.64
CA TYR A 62 11.43 6.12 -2.95
C TYR A 62 11.20 4.88 -3.81
N TYR A 63 11.56 3.71 -3.28
CA TYR A 63 11.40 2.43 -3.94
C TYR A 63 10.31 1.62 -3.25
N CYS A 64 9.37 1.11 -4.03
CA CYS A 64 8.29 0.22 -3.57
C CYS A 64 8.14 -0.96 -4.54
N ALA A 65 7.56 -2.06 -4.05
CA ALA A 65 7.36 -3.27 -4.86
C ALA A 65 5.87 -3.56 -5.09
N GLY A 66 5.48 -3.74 -6.35
CA GLY A 66 4.15 -4.21 -6.73
C GLY A 66 4.02 -5.72 -6.64
N SER A 67 4.21 -6.32 -5.46
CA SER A 67 4.30 -7.79 -5.31
C SER A 67 2.99 -8.48 -4.94
N PHE A 68 2.06 -7.79 -4.28
CA PHE A 68 0.82 -8.34 -3.71
C PHE A 68 1.03 -9.72 -3.03
N GLY A 69 2.01 -9.79 -2.13
CA GLY A 69 2.32 -11.02 -1.39
C GLY A 69 2.89 -12.16 -2.25
N GLY A 70 3.51 -11.86 -3.40
CA GLY A 70 4.08 -12.85 -4.31
C GLY A 70 3.10 -13.39 -5.35
N SER A 71 2.04 -12.63 -5.64
CA SER A 71 1.05 -12.99 -6.66
C SER A 71 1.65 -13.04 -8.07
N HIS A 72 1.22 -14.03 -8.86
CA HIS A 72 1.55 -14.15 -10.29
C HIS A 72 0.99 -13.01 -11.15
N LYS A 73 0.03 -12.25 -10.62
CA LYS A 73 -0.53 -11.04 -11.24
C LYS A 73 -0.02 -9.81 -10.52
N ALA A 74 0.47 -8.84 -11.29
CA ALA A 74 0.78 -7.51 -10.80
C ALA A 74 -0.46 -6.84 -10.16
N PRO A 75 -0.27 -6.05 -9.09
CA PRO A 75 -1.34 -5.24 -8.52
C PRO A 75 -1.79 -4.14 -9.47
N GLN A 76 -3.02 -3.65 -9.25
CA GLN A 76 -3.70 -2.65 -10.08
C GLN A 76 -3.32 -1.21 -9.72
#